data_AF-A0A8H3G6P3-F1
#
_entry.id   AF-A0A8H3G6P3-F1
#
_cell.length_a   1.000
_cell.length_b   1.000
_cell.length_c   1.000
_cell.angle_alpha   90.00
_cell.angle_beta   90.00
_cell.angle_gamma   90.00
#
_symmetry.space_group_name_H-M   'P 1'
#
loop_
_entity.id
_entity.type
_entity.pdbx_description
1 polymer ?
#
loop_
_entity_poly.entity_id
_entity_poly.type
_entity_poly.pdbx_seq_one_letter_code
_entity_poly.pdbx_strand_id
1 'polypeptide(L)'
;MLGSFSGIERERFQKTPWLTSKPTSPLFQNVGSPEVLEGFVSTGISNLFETRRDADFINMEDMSPLSQPKNVERWMAHLLLTTAVNIGSSHTDRQILKAPVDHFFDNELLQSYGNEIMPDITDIDFSFQQDNYDAAVNTLGLCLIQEVSPSSTPDVFQLPKGTLGGGKETNSFDQQHFVVAQTGEGRVGNTDPFQILTASHEDAQGVLTMQNITRLDNNDTLGLLSEKTFRAFMMVDFWNPIYSWRRGVLMQYVPATTTYDGAKKYDLEASCIAAVRASHYASDVNSPEYHFLKSLDEDTSTQRSRIWAYLSKSSQKLKTSDGLTEHLTLAESRKRLYRPLPLDEFGYTLPYALKYDRKRPLEMTEDGTVQEIPDRGLNFLQSWLVTLAGYDPRILPTSEDDDPRGREVKVEAFAKMSSAQTTRLARAGRCPAFKGRETRS
;
A
#
# COMPACT_ATOMS: atom_id res chain seq x y z
N MET A 1 6.22 -0.60 27.52
CA MET A 1 5.05 -1.28 26.92
C MET A 1 4.99 -2.79 27.26
N LEU A 2 5.42 -3.21 28.47
CA LEU A 2 5.39 -4.63 28.92
C LEU A 2 4.72 -4.81 30.30
N GLY A 3 4.03 -3.78 30.79
CA GLY A 3 3.48 -3.75 32.15
C GLY A 3 2.15 -4.49 32.34
N SER A 4 1.51 -4.97 31.28
CA SER A 4 0.15 -5.54 31.33
C SER A 4 0.05 -7.05 31.07
N PHE A 5 1.14 -7.73 30.72
CA PHE A 5 1.09 -9.17 30.46
C PHE A 5 1.23 -9.99 31.74
N SER A 6 0.30 -10.93 31.93
CA SER A 6 0.38 -12.00 32.92
C SER A 6 1.62 -12.89 32.68
N GLY A 7 2.04 -13.65 33.70
CA GLY A 7 3.19 -14.55 33.58
C GLY A 7 3.04 -15.58 32.47
N ILE A 8 1.82 -16.09 32.25
CA ILE A 8 1.49 -17.07 31.20
C ILE A 8 1.57 -16.41 29.81
N GLU A 9 1.10 -15.17 29.67
CA GLU A 9 1.19 -14.45 28.40
C GLU A 9 2.62 -14.11 28.03
N ARG A 10 3.46 -13.73 29.01
CA ARG A 10 4.90 -13.54 28.78
C ARG A 10 5.56 -14.84 28.34
N GLU A 11 5.25 -15.95 29.00
CA GLU A 11 5.80 -17.25 28.65
C GLU A 11 5.35 -17.70 27.25
N ARG A 12 4.07 -17.48 26.89
CA ARG A 12 3.58 -17.71 25.53
C ARG A 12 4.32 -16.85 24.53
N PHE A 13 4.42 -15.54 24.76
CA PHE A 13 5.10 -14.59 23.88
C PHE A 13 6.59 -14.93 23.69
N GLN A 14 7.26 -15.37 24.76
CA GLN A 14 8.66 -15.82 24.71
C GLN A 14 8.84 -17.15 23.96
N LYS A 15 7.83 -18.01 23.95
CA LYS A 15 7.83 -19.28 23.21
C LYS A 15 7.28 -19.16 21.80
N THR A 16 6.79 -17.98 21.41
CA THR A 16 6.22 -17.74 20.09
C THR A 16 7.34 -17.67 19.04
N PRO A 17 7.47 -18.68 18.16
CA PRO A 17 8.67 -18.85 17.33
C PRO A 17 8.91 -17.74 16.30
N TRP A 18 7.90 -16.92 15.98
CA TRP A 18 8.03 -15.77 15.07
C TRP A 18 8.34 -14.44 15.78
N LEU A 19 8.29 -14.39 17.12
CA LEU A 19 8.64 -13.21 17.94
C LEU A 19 9.92 -13.42 18.74
N THR A 20 10.43 -14.66 18.79
CA THR A 20 11.68 -15.03 19.43
C THR A 20 12.46 -15.97 18.50
N SER A 21 13.58 -15.49 17.96
CA SER A 21 14.55 -16.36 17.31
C SER A 21 15.15 -17.28 18.39
N LYS A 22 15.09 -18.60 18.20
CA LYS A 22 15.87 -19.54 19.04
C LYS A 22 17.37 -19.14 19.04
N PRO A 23 18.15 -19.34 20.11
CA PRO A 23 17.98 -19.01 21.52
C PRO A 23 18.56 -17.60 21.80
N THR A 24 18.06 -16.57 21.13
CA THR A 24 18.50 -15.18 21.35
C THR A 24 17.36 -14.39 21.99
N SER A 25 17.73 -13.44 22.84
CA SER A 25 16.86 -12.58 23.63
C SER A 25 15.58 -12.11 22.91
N PRO A 26 14.46 -11.89 23.62
CA PRO A 26 13.22 -11.40 23.02
C PRO A 26 13.47 -10.25 22.04
N LEU A 27 12.89 -10.33 20.83
CA LEU A 27 13.18 -9.45 19.69
C LEU A 27 13.16 -7.96 20.06
N PHE A 28 12.27 -7.55 20.96
CA PHE A 28 12.13 -6.14 21.38
C PHE A 28 12.85 -5.76 22.67
N GLN A 29 13.66 -6.66 23.27
CA GLN A 29 14.30 -6.42 24.57
C GLN A 29 15.30 -5.25 24.52
N ASN A 30 15.84 -4.95 23.34
CA ASN A 30 16.87 -3.94 23.13
C ASN A 30 16.37 -2.72 22.34
N VAL A 31 15.05 -2.52 22.19
CA VAL A 31 14.50 -1.33 21.54
C VAL A 31 14.71 -0.12 22.46
N GLY A 32 15.74 0.65 22.18
CA GLY A 32 16.05 1.91 22.87
C GLY A 32 15.54 3.17 22.16
N SER A 33 15.21 3.08 20.87
CA SER A 33 14.73 4.18 20.04
C SER A 33 13.86 3.70 18.86
N PRO A 34 13.11 4.59 18.19
CA PRO A 34 12.32 4.25 17.00
C PRO A 34 13.16 3.71 15.82
N GLU A 35 14.36 4.23 15.61
CA GLU A 35 15.25 3.80 14.52
C GLU A 35 15.74 2.36 14.74
N VAL A 36 15.93 1.99 16.01
CA VAL A 36 16.28 0.62 16.39
C VAL A 36 15.06 -0.31 16.27
N LEU A 37 13.85 0.21 16.49
CA LEU A 37 12.60 -0.57 16.36
C LEU A 37 12.38 -1.05 14.93
N GLU A 38 12.65 -0.21 13.92
CA GLU A 38 12.48 -0.57 12.51
C GLU A 38 13.30 -1.81 12.12
N GLY A 39 14.57 -1.86 12.55
CA GLY A 39 15.44 -3.02 12.30
C GLY A 39 14.92 -4.31 12.97
N PHE A 40 14.36 -4.20 14.17
CA PHE A 40 13.74 -5.34 14.86
C PHE A 40 12.44 -5.79 14.19
N VAL A 41 11.59 -4.86 13.76
CA VAL A 41 10.37 -5.18 13.00
C VAL A 41 10.73 -5.89 11.71
N SER A 42 11.69 -5.36 10.95
CA SER A 42 12.16 -5.97 9.69
C SER A 42 12.70 -7.39 9.91
N THR A 43 13.52 -7.59 10.95
CA THR A 43 14.02 -8.92 11.34
C THR A 43 12.89 -9.88 11.72
N GLY A 44 11.89 -9.39 12.46
CA GLY A 44 10.70 -10.18 12.82
C GLY A 44 9.90 -10.61 11.60
N ILE A 45 9.72 -9.73 10.63
CA ILE A 45 9.04 -10.00 9.36
C ILE A 45 9.81 -11.08 8.58
N SER A 46 11.13 -10.95 8.41
CA SER A 46 11.94 -11.96 7.73
C SER A 46 11.81 -13.34 8.40
N ASN A 47 11.95 -13.41 9.73
CA ASN A 47 11.80 -14.67 10.48
C ASN A 47 10.41 -15.29 10.34
N LEU A 48 9.35 -14.46 10.31
CA LEU A 48 7.99 -14.91 10.08
C LEU A 48 7.86 -15.56 8.69
N PHE A 49 8.39 -14.93 7.64
CA PHE A 49 8.32 -15.47 6.29
C PHE A 49 9.16 -16.73 6.10
N GLU A 50 10.35 -16.81 6.71
CA GLU A 50 11.14 -18.05 6.71
C GLU A 50 10.39 -19.20 7.39
N THR A 51 9.76 -18.94 8.54
CA THR A 51 8.95 -19.95 9.25
C THR A 51 7.76 -20.41 8.40
N ARG A 52 7.09 -19.46 7.71
CA ARG A 52 5.96 -19.78 6.83
C ARG A 52 6.42 -20.55 5.58
N ARG A 53 7.55 -20.17 5.00
CA ARG A 53 8.15 -20.89 3.87
C ARG A 53 8.40 -22.34 4.23
N ASP A 54 9.03 -22.59 5.37
CA ASP A 54 9.32 -23.95 5.82
C ASP A 54 8.03 -24.77 6.00
N ALA A 55 6.98 -24.16 6.57
CA ALA A 55 5.70 -24.82 6.77
C ALA A 55 4.90 -25.09 5.47
N ASP A 56 5.03 -24.20 4.48
CA ASP A 56 4.23 -24.24 3.25
C ASP A 56 4.93 -24.97 2.10
N PHE A 57 6.27 -25.00 2.07
CA PHE A 57 7.05 -25.50 0.93
C PHE A 57 8.05 -26.61 1.24
N ILE A 58 8.44 -26.82 2.50
CA ILE A 58 9.54 -27.74 2.84
C ILE A 58 9.01 -28.96 3.60
N ASN A 59 9.45 -30.15 3.18
CA ASN A 59 9.30 -31.35 3.98
C ASN A 59 10.36 -31.33 5.09
N MET A 60 9.93 -31.15 6.33
CA MET A 60 10.85 -31.01 7.47
C MET A 60 11.60 -32.32 7.83
N GLU A 61 11.20 -33.47 7.29
CA GLU A 61 11.90 -34.74 7.54
C GLU A 61 13.21 -34.86 6.76
N ASP A 62 13.23 -34.40 5.51
CA ASP A 62 14.36 -34.55 4.59
C ASP A 62 14.83 -33.22 3.96
N MET A 63 14.23 -32.10 4.37
CA MET A 63 14.48 -30.74 3.87
C MET A 63 14.23 -30.59 2.36
N SER A 64 13.48 -31.51 1.74
CA SER A 64 13.15 -31.45 0.31
C SER A 64 11.94 -30.55 0.05
N PRO A 65 11.78 -30.02 -1.19
CA PRO A 65 10.55 -29.34 -1.58
C PRO A 65 9.33 -30.26 -1.51
N LEU A 66 8.22 -29.75 -0.97
CA LEU A 66 6.93 -30.43 -1.01
C LEU A 66 6.46 -30.59 -2.46
N SER A 67 5.96 -31.78 -2.78
CA SER A 67 5.37 -32.07 -4.09
C SER A 67 4.14 -31.21 -4.37
N GLN A 68 3.37 -30.87 -3.34
CA GLN A 68 2.23 -29.95 -3.40
C GLN A 68 2.30 -28.97 -2.21
N PRO A 69 2.83 -27.75 -2.41
CA PRO A 69 2.95 -26.76 -1.36
C PRO A 69 1.58 -26.18 -1.00
N LYS A 70 1.51 -25.55 0.18
CA LYS A 70 0.28 -24.96 0.74
C LYS A 70 0.24 -23.46 0.49
N ASN A 71 -0.96 -22.88 0.55
CA ASN A 71 -1.18 -21.43 0.59
C ASN A 71 -0.57 -20.64 -0.59
N VAL A 72 -0.42 -21.26 -1.77
CA VAL A 72 0.29 -20.68 -2.93
C VAL A 72 -0.33 -19.36 -3.38
N GLU A 73 -1.66 -19.26 -3.39
CA GLU A 73 -2.37 -18.02 -3.70
C GLU A 73 -2.02 -16.89 -2.73
N ARG A 74 -1.81 -17.21 -1.44
CA ARG A 74 -1.43 -16.22 -0.43
C ARG A 74 0.01 -15.73 -0.62
N TRP A 75 0.90 -16.56 -1.14
CA TRP A 75 2.24 -16.12 -1.54
C TRP A 75 2.19 -15.21 -2.77
N MET A 76 1.40 -15.57 -3.78
CA MET A 76 1.18 -14.73 -4.96
C MET A 76 0.48 -13.40 -4.65
N ALA A 77 -0.34 -13.35 -3.61
CA ALA A 77 -0.99 -12.12 -3.15
C ALA A 77 0.03 -11.04 -2.75
N HIS A 78 1.19 -11.40 -2.19
CA HIS A 78 2.24 -10.43 -1.87
C HIS A 78 2.77 -9.72 -3.12
N LEU A 79 2.79 -10.38 -4.28
CA LEU A 79 3.18 -9.78 -5.55
C LEU A 79 2.06 -8.95 -6.20
N LEU A 80 0.84 -9.47 -6.18
CA LEU A 80 -0.25 -8.97 -7.02
C LEU A 80 -1.23 -8.02 -6.31
N LEU A 81 -1.32 -8.06 -4.99
CA LEU A 81 -2.27 -7.24 -4.23
C LEU A 81 -1.62 -6.11 -3.43
N THR A 82 -0.32 -6.23 -3.12
CA THR A 82 0.36 -5.38 -2.12
C THR A 82 -0.49 -5.30 -0.86
N THR A 83 -0.53 -6.41 -0.13
CA THR A 83 -1.47 -6.67 0.98
C THR A 83 -1.22 -5.82 2.22
N ALA A 84 -0.04 -5.22 2.34
CA ALA A 84 0.34 -4.38 3.46
C ALA A 84 0.94 -3.05 2.98
N VAL A 85 0.56 -1.98 3.68
CA VAL A 85 1.00 -0.61 3.38
C VAL A 85 1.61 0.04 4.61
N ASN A 86 2.57 0.93 4.39
CA ASN A 86 3.17 1.78 5.40
C ASN A 86 2.76 3.25 5.18
N ILE A 87 3.10 4.11 6.13
CA ILE A 87 2.98 5.57 5.97
C ILE A 87 4.37 6.13 5.71
N GLY A 88 4.53 6.78 4.57
CA GLY A 88 5.74 7.49 4.19
C GLY A 88 5.51 8.99 4.11
N SER A 89 6.59 9.75 4.16
CA SER A 89 6.59 11.19 3.94
C SER A 89 7.68 11.57 2.93
N SER A 90 7.67 12.81 2.48
CA SER A 90 8.87 13.39 1.87
C SER A 90 10.08 13.30 2.81
N HIS A 91 11.25 13.58 2.29
CA HIS A 91 12.44 13.80 3.10
C HIS A 91 13.08 15.11 2.71
N THR A 92 13.66 15.79 3.69
CA THR A 92 14.41 17.03 3.47
C THR A 92 15.89 16.72 3.33
N ASP A 93 16.44 16.87 2.12
CA ASP A 93 17.88 16.74 1.85
C ASP A 93 18.46 18.12 1.55
N ARG A 94 19.34 18.63 2.41
CA ARG A 94 19.96 19.98 2.27
C ARG A 94 18.95 21.11 2.01
N GLN A 95 17.81 21.07 2.71
CA GLN A 95 16.68 22.01 2.57
C GLN A 95 15.87 21.86 1.27
N ILE A 96 16.13 20.82 0.46
CA ILE A 96 15.35 20.47 -0.72
C ILE A 96 14.34 19.39 -0.31
N LEU A 97 13.06 19.66 -0.54
CA LEU A 97 11.99 18.69 -0.33
C LEU A 97 11.94 17.70 -1.49
N LYS A 98 11.95 16.42 -1.19
CA LYS A 98 11.88 15.33 -2.17
C LYS A 98 10.69 14.44 -1.91
N ALA A 99 9.86 14.22 -2.93
CA ALA A 99 8.71 13.33 -2.81
C ALA A 99 9.17 11.89 -2.48
N PRO A 100 8.42 11.14 -1.68
CA PRO A 100 8.73 9.74 -1.40
C PRO A 100 8.71 8.92 -2.69
N VAL A 101 9.75 8.13 -2.93
CA VAL A 101 9.91 7.34 -4.17
C VAL A 101 8.80 6.29 -4.33
N ASP A 102 8.33 5.72 -3.22
CA ASP A 102 7.21 4.78 -3.17
C ASP A 102 5.86 5.39 -3.60
N HIS A 103 5.78 6.70 -3.84
CA HIS A 103 4.61 7.28 -4.51
C HIS A 103 4.51 6.82 -5.97
N PHE A 104 5.67 6.61 -6.60
CA PHE A 104 5.82 6.47 -8.04
C PHE A 104 5.94 5.02 -8.49
N PHE A 105 6.58 4.16 -7.71
CA PHE A 105 6.78 2.74 -8.00
C PHE A 105 7.00 1.97 -6.70
N ASP A 106 6.93 0.63 -6.73
CA ASP A 106 7.13 -0.19 -5.54
C ASP A 106 8.63 -0.33 -5.28
N ASN A 107 9.21 0.66 -4.59
CA ASN A 107 10.64 0.74 -4.39
C ASN A 107 11.13 -0.40 -3.51
N GLU A 108 10.35 -0.74 -2.48
CA GLU A 108 10.71 -1.77 -1.53
C GLU A 108 10.80 -3.16 -2.18
N LEU A 109 9.81 -3.51 -3.01
CA LEU A 109 9.86 -4.76 -3.76
C LEU A 109 10.97 -4.74 -4.81
N LEU A 110 11.09 -3.68 -5.62
CA LEU A 110 12.04 -3.64 -6.75
C LEU A 110 13.51 -3.56 -6.31
N GLN A 111 13.79 -2.98 -5.14
CA GLN A 111 15.12 -3.04 -4.53
C GLN A 111 15.44 -4.43 -3.96
N SER A 112 14.45 -5.10 -3.35
CA SER A 112 14.60 -6.42 -2.75
C SER A 112 14.69 -7.53 -3.81
N TYR A 113 13.91 -7.42 -4.88
CA TYR A 113 13.79 -8.39 -5.96
C TYR A 113 13.29 -7.70 -7.24
N GLY A 114 14.11 -7.66 -8.30
CA GLY A 114 13.74 -7.00 -9.57
C GLY A 114 14.63 -5.84 -10.01
N ASN A 115 15.84 -5.73 -9.46
CA ASN A 115 16.82 -4.71 -9.85
C ASN A 115 17.12 -4.67 -11.36
N GLU A 116 16.90 -5.75 -12.10
CA GLU A 116 17.16 -5.79 -13.54
C GLU A 116 16.29 -4.83 -14.37
N ILE A 117 15.03 -4.62 -13.99
CA ILE A 117 14.13 -3.70 -14.73
C ILE A 117 14.27 -2.25 -14.28
N MET A 118 14.84 -2.01 -13.09
CA MET A 118 14.99 -0.67 -12.59
C MET A 118 16.08 0.10 -13.36
N PRO A 119 15.78 1.28 -13.90
CA PRO A 119 16.80 2.15 -14.45
C PRO A 119 17.66 2.74 -13.33
N ASP A 120 18.85 3.22 -13.69
CA ASP A 120 19.61 4.08 -12.80
C ASP A 120 18.87 5.41 -12.64
N ILE A 121 18.20 5.59 -11.50
CA ILE A 121 17.37 6.77 -11.21
C ILE A 121 18.16 7.93 -10.59
N THR A 122 19.50 7.86 -10.53
CA THR A 122 20.31 8.93 -9.92
C THR A 122 20.12 10.30 -10.57
N ASP A 123 19.80 10.32 -11.86
CA ASP A 123 19.52 11.54 -12.62
C ASP A 123 18.03 11.98 -12.56
N ILE A 124 17.17 11.25 -11.84
CA ILE A 124 15.75 11.62 -11.67
C ILE A 124 15.57 12.43 -10.38
N ASP A 125 15.25 13.70 -10.55
CA ASP A 125 15.04 14.61 -9.42
C ASP A 125 13.56 14.73 -9.02
N PHE A 126 13.16 13.96 -8.00
CA PHE A 126 11.82 14.04 -7.38
C PHE A 126 11.65 15.23 -6.41
N SER A 127 12.53 16.25 -6.47
CA SER A 127 12.37 17.44 -5.66
C SER A 127 11.19 18.31 -6.10
N PHE A 128 10.66 19.07 -5.14
CA PHE A 128 9.63 20.08 -5.40
C PHE A 128 9.87 21.33 -4.56
N GLN A 129 9.32 22.46 -5.02
CA GLN A 129 9.43 23.73 -4.32
C GLN A 129 8.38 23.85 -3.22
N GLN A 130 8.77 24.44 -2.08
CA GLN A 130 7.87 24.69 -0.96
C GLN A 130 6.63 25.50 -1.37
N ASP A 131 6.81 26.58 -2.15
CA ASP A 131 5.70 27.45 -2.54
C ASP A 131 4.64 26.71 -3.38
N ASN A 132 5.08 25.83 -4.29
CA ASN A 132 4.19 24.99 -5.07
C ASN A 132 3.43 24.00 -4.18
N TYR A 133 4.11 23.43 -3.18
CA TYR A 133 3.52 22.52 -2.21
C TYR A 133 2.48 23.23 -1.33
N ASP A 134 2.80 24.41 -0.80
CA ASP A 134 1.88 25.19 0.02
C ASP A 134 0.65 25.62 -0.79
N ALA A 135 0.82 25.97 -2.07
CA ALA A 135 -0.29 26.23 -2.98
C ALA A 135 -1.18 25.00 -3.17
N ALA A 136 -0.60 23.81 -3.34
CA ALA A 136 -1.34 22.56 -3.49
C ALA A 136 -2.09 22.17 -2.19
N VAL A 137 -1.43 22.29 -1.02
CA VAL A 137 -2.03 22.11 0.31
C VAL A 137 -3.25 23.00 0.50
N ASN A 138 -3.13 24.29 0.15
CA ASN A 138 -4.22 25.25 0.25
C ASN A 138 -5.36 24.96 -0.73
N THR A 139 -5.03 24.51 -1.93
CA THR A 139 -5.99 24.13 -2.98
C THR A 139 -6.83 22.94 -2.53
N LEU A 140 -6.21 21.90 -1.97
CA LEU A 140 -6.88 20.70 -1.47
C LEU A 140 -7.49 20.88 -0.08
N GLY A 141 -7.09 21.93 0.65
CA GLY A 141 -7.47 22.12 2.04
C GLY A 141 -6.99 20.95 2.90
N LEU A 142 -5.74 20.53 2.71
CA LEU A 142 -5.13 19.47 3.52
C LEU A 142 -5.02 19.94 4.98
N CYS A 143 -5.39 19.07 5.91
CA CYS A 143 -5.32 19.34 7.33
C CYS A 143 -5.22 18.05 8.16
N LEU A 144 -4.73 18.16 9.39
CA LEU A 144 -4.98 17.17 10.42
C LEU A 144 -6.33 17.46 11.08
N ILE A 145 -7.11 16.40 11.31
CA ILE A 145 -8.47 16.50 11.83
C ILE A 145 -8.56 15.82 13.19
N GLN A 146 -9.43 16.31 14.06
CA GLN A 146 -9.66 15.71 15.37
C GLN A 146 -11.14 15.44 15.58
N GLU A 147 -11.45 14.22 16.01
CA GLU A 147 -12.78 13.85 16.49
C GLU A 147 -13.17 14.66 17.73
N VAL A 148 -14.38 15.22 17.74
CA VAL A 148 -14.90 16.01 18.86
C VAL A 148 -16.36 15.70 19.16
N SER A 149 -16.74 15.94 20.40
CA SER A 149 -18.15 15.97 20.80
C SER A 149 -18.82 17.26 20.29
N PRO A 150 -19.98 17.19 19.61
CA PRO A 150 -20.59 18.35 18.94
C PRO A 150 -21.11 19.45 19.88
N SER A 151 -21.23 19.19 21.18
CA SER A 151 -21.89 20.11 22.13
C SER A 151 -21.01 21.25 22.65
N SER A 152 -19.70 21.27 22.37
CA SER A 152 -18.78 22.22 23.03
C SER A 152 -17.71 22.85 22.14
N THR A 153 -17.69 22.60 20.82
CA THR A 153 -16.61 23.07 19.95
C THR A 153 -17.15 23.94 18.79
N PRO A 154 -16.61 25.15 18.57
CA PRO A 154 -16.92 25.93 17.37
C PRO A 154 -16.29 25.31 16.11
N ASP A 155 -16.79 25.66 14.92
CA ASP A 155 -16.23 25.27 13.60
C ASP A 155 -16.14 23.76 13.32
N VAL A 156 -17.11 23.01 13.83
CA VAL A 156 -17.25 21.58 13.59
C VAL A 156 -17.76 21.31 12.17
N PHE A 157 -17.15 20.35 11.47
CA PHE A 157 -17.65 19.81 10.21
C PHE A 157 -17.97 18.32 10.33
N GLN A 158 -18.74 17.80 9.37
CA GLN A 158 -19.14 16.40 9.36
C GLN A 158 -18.50 15.62 8.22
N LEU A 159 -18.02 14.42 8.55
CA LEU A 159 -17.60 13.41 7.57
C LEU A 159 -18.60 12.25 7.50
N PRO A 160 -18.66 11.53 6.36
CA PRO A 160 -19.45 10.33 6.25
C PRO A 160 -19.12 9.27 7.30
N LYS A 161 -20.10 8.44 7.66
CA LYS A 161 -19.89 7.33 8.59
C LYS A 161 -18.85 6.36 8.02
N GLY A 162 -17.93 5.92 8.89
CA GLY A 162 -16.87 4.98 8.53
C GLY A 162 -15.72 5.58 7.72
N THR A 163 -15.57 6.92 7.74
CA THR A 163 -14.47 7.62 7.05
C THR A 163 -13.10 7.30 7.63
N LEU A 164 -12.97 7.05 8.94
CA LEU A 164 -11.69 6.78 9.63
C LEU A 164 -11.56 5.33 10.14
N GLY A 165 -12.35 4.38 9.61
CA GLY A 165 -12.25 2.95 9.94
C GLY A 165 -12.81 2.56 11.32
N GLY A 166 -12.55 3.38 12.34
CA GLY A 166 -13.00 3.21 13.71
C GLY A 166 -14.51 3.01 13.85
N GLY A 167 -14.89 2.01 14.65
CA GLY A 167 -16.29 1.74 15.01
C GLY A 167 -17.10 0.95 13.98
N LYS A 168 -16.50 0.51 12.86
CA LYS A 168 -17.18 -0.38 11.89
C LYS A 168 -17.62 -1.71 12.49
N GLU A 169 -16.76 -2.32 13.30
CA GLU A 169 -16.99 -3.64 13.89
C GLU A 169 -18.08 -3.63 14.97
N THR A 170 -18.22 -2.49 15.65
CA THR A 170 -19.16 -2.28 16.77
C THR A 170 -20.43 -1.55 16.35
N ASN A 171 -20.54 -1.15 15.08
CA ASN A 171 -21.50 -0.13 14.60
C ASN A 171 -21.44 1.20 15.39
N SER A 172 -20.39 1.41 16.21
CA SER A 172 -20.18 2.63 16.98
C SER A 172 -19.47 3.67 16.12
N PHE A 173 -20.09 4.05 15.00
CA PHE A 173 -19.66 5.15 14.14
C PHE A 173 -19.88 6.52 14.81
N ASP A 174 -19.75 6.58 16.14
CA ASP A 174 -20.48 7.50 17.01
C ASP A 174 -19.99 8.95 16.86
N GLN A 175 -18.83 9.15 16.24
CA GLN A 175 -18.24 10.46 16.02
C GLN A 175 -18.10 10.74 14.53
N GLN A 176 -19.03 11.53 14.01
CA GLN A 176 -18.96 12.11 12.66
C GLN A 176 -18.50 13.57 12.66
N HIS A 177 -18.22 14.12 13.84
CA HIS A 177 -17.95 15.52 14.06
C HIS A 177 -16.46 15.74 14.26
N PHE A 178 -15.91 16.65 13.46
CA PHE A 178 -14.49 16.89 13.40
C PHE A 178 -14.20 18.39 13.46
N VAL A 179 -13.04 18.73 13.98
CA VAL A 179 -12.43 20.06 13.81
C VAL A 179 -11.12 19.95 13.07
N VAL A 180 -10.73 21.05 12.43
CA VAL A 180 -9.37 21.20 11.91
C VAL A 180 -8.46 21.42 13.10
N ALA A 181 -7.69 20.38 13.46
CA ALA A 181 -6.71 20.47 14.52
C ALA A 181 -5.47 21.26 14.06
N GLN A 182 -5.06 21.05 12.81
CA GLN A 182 -3.95 21.77 12.20
C GLN A 182 -4.13 21.88 10.69
N THR A 183 -3.99 23.08 10.13
CA THR A 183 -3.93 23.28 8.68
C THR A 183 -2.62 22.72 8.12
N GLY A 184 -2.69 22.11 6.93
CA GLY A 184 -1.58 21.38 6.34
C GLY A 184 -1.34 20.02 7.01
N GLU A 185 -0.20 19.42 6.70
CA GLU A 185 0.12 18.05 7.15
C GLU A 185 0.92 18.02 8.46
N GLY A 186 0.64 18.93 9.40
CA GLY A 186 1.27 18.85 10.73
C GLY A 186 2.65 19.51 10.87
N ARG A 187 2.96 20.54 10.07
CA ARG A 187 4.29 21.19 10.11
C ARG A 187 4.52 21.98 11.40
N VAL A 188 5.11 21.34 12.41
CA VAL A 188 5.69 21.99 13.59
C VAL A 188 7.19 21.67 13.59
N GLY A 189 8.02 22.57 13.04
CA GLY A 189 9.47 22.36 12.92
C GLY A 189 9.88 21.53 11.69
N ASN A 190 10.79 20.57 11.88
CA ASN A 190 11.39 19.72 10.84
C ASN A 190 10.53 18.49 10.45
N THR A 191 9.19 18.55 10.53
CA THR A 191 8.37 17.43 10.03
C THR A 191 8.30 17.47 8.51
N ASP A 192 8.55 16.33 7.89
CA ASP A 192 8.58 16.22 6.45
C ASP A 192 7.14 16.20 5.87
N PRO A 193 6.84 17.06 4.87
CA PRO A 193 5.53 17.13 4.22
C PRO A 193 5.24 15.91 3.33
N PHE A 194 4.14 15.95 2.57
CA PHE A 194 3.77 14.98 1.54
C PHE A 194 3.61 13.56 2.12
N GLN A 195 2.69 13.41 3.05
CA GLN A 195 2.37 12.12 3.66
C GLN A 195 1.52 11.24 2.73
N ILE A 196 2.03 10.05 2.44
CA ILE A 196 1.42 9.06 1.57
C ILE A 196 1.36 7.69 2.21
N LEU A 197 0.61 6.80 1.58
CA LEU A 197 0.74 5.37 1.79
C LEU A 197 1.83 4.82 0.86
N THR A 198 2.67 3.94 1.37
CA THR A 198 3.75 3.28 0.63
C THR A 198 3.58 1.77 0.67
N ALA A 199 4.17 1.06 -0.30
CA ALA A 199 4.29 -0.39 -0.21
C ALA A 199 5.11 -0.78 1.04
N SER A 200 4.84 -1.96 1.59
CA SER A 200 5.48 -2.41 2.83
C SER A 200 6.64 -3.38 2.57
N HIS A 201 7.58 -3.40 3.52
CA HIS A 201 8.63 -4.41 3.58
C HIS A 201 8.08 -5.84 3.68
N GLU A 202 6.86 -6.01 4.24
CA GLU A 202 6.23 -7.32 4.41
C GLU A 202 5.97 -8.00 3.07
N ASP A 203 5.35 -7.30 2.11
CA ASP A 203 5.10 -7.87 0.78
C ASP A 203 6.40 -8.13 0.03
N ALA A 204 7.39 -7.22 0.13
CA ALA A 204 8.71 -7.43 -0.46
C ALA A 204 9.40 -8.69 0.07
N GLN A 205 9.32 -8.95 1.38
CA GLN A 205 9.84 -10.19 1.98
C GLN A 205 9.07 -11.43 1.58
N GLY A 206 7.75 -11.33 1.47
CA GLY A 206 6.91 -12.41 0.93
C GLY A 206 7.34 -12.82 -0.47
N VAL A 207 7.56 -11.83 -1.36
CA VAL A 207 8.03 -12.08 -2.71
C VAL A 207 9.46 -12.64 -2.72
N LEU A 208 10.39 -12.01 -2.00
CA LEU A 208 11.77 -12.48 -1.93
C LEU A 208 11.84 -13.94 -1.45
N THR A 209 11.04 -14.29 -0.45
CA THR A 209 11.00 -15.63 0.14
C THR A 209 10.40 -16.66 -0.82
N MET A 210 9.29 -16.35 -1.51
CA MET A 210 8.70 -17.29 -2.48
C MET A 210 9.54 -17.50 -3.74
N GLN A 211 10.49 -16.58 -4.01
CA GLN A 211 11.49 -16.74 -5.06
C GLN A 211 12.75 -17.43 -4.57
N ASN A 212 12.93 -17.54 -3.24
CA ASN A 212 14.06 -18.18 -2.60
C ASN A 212 13.65 -19.32 -1.66
N ILE A 213 12.87 -20.29 -2.18
CA ILE A 213 12.30 -21.38 -1.38
C ILE A 213 13.41 -22.28 -0.84
N THR A 214 14.25 -22.82 -1.72
CA THR A 214 15.41 -23.63 -1.34
C THR A 214 16.45 -23.65 -2.45
N ARG A 215 17.68 -24.05 -2.13
CA ARG A 215 18.73 -24.28 -3.13
C ARG A 215 18.62 -25.68 -3.70
N LEU A 216 18.74 -25.78 -5.02
CA LEU A 216 18.81 -27.02 -5.77
C LEU A 216 20.27 -27.49 -5.91
N ASP A 217 20.46 -28.77 -6.27
CA ASP A 217 21.79 -29.40 -6.39
C ASP A 217 22.74 -28.69 -7.38
N ASN A 218 22.19 -27.95 -8.34
CA ASN A 218 22.93 -27.19 -9.33
C ASN A 218 23.26 -25.75 -8.89
N ASN A 219 23.07 -25.42 -7.60
CA ASN A 219 23.16 -24.06 -7.01
C ASN A 219 22.09 -23.07 -7.52
N ASP A 220 21.12 -23.49 -8.32
CA ASP A 220 19.97 -22.64 -8.62
C ASP A 220 19.04 -22.56 -7.41
N THR A 221 18.24 -21.51 -7.36
CA THR A 221 17.22 -21.37 -6.34
C THR A 221 15.85 -21.77 -6.90
N LEU A 222 15.12 -22.60 -6.16
CA LEU A 222 13.73 -22.90 -6.45
C LEU A 222 12.85 -21.71 -6.07
N GLY A 223 12.10 -21.19 -7.03
CA GLY A 223 11.11 -20.14 -6.85
C GLY A 223 9.76 -20.52 -7.43
N LEU A 224 8.72 -19.76 -7.08
CA LEU A 224 7.38 -19.93 -7.66
C LEU A 224 7.28 -19.43 -9.11
N LEU A 225 8.07 -18.43 -9.48
CA LEU A 225 8.06 -17.82 -10.81
C LEU A 225 9.47 -17.80 -11.38
N SER A 226 9.59 -17.83 -12.71
CA SER A 226 10.80 -17.37 -13.36
C SER A 226 10.92 -15.85 -13.22
N GLU A 227 12.17 -15.36 -13.28
CA GLU A 227 12.44 -13.93 -13.28
C GLU A 227 11.69 -13.20 -14.42
N LYS A 228 11.60 -13.85 -15.59
CA LYS A 228 10.85 -13.34 -16.75
C LYS A 228 9.38 -13.06 -16.41
N THR A 229 8.71 -14.01 -15.76
CA THR A 229 7.30 -13.88 -15.38
C THR A 229 7.12 -12.89 -14.24
N PHE A 230 8.02 -12.89 -13.26
CA PHE A 230 8.02 -11.88 -12.20
C PHE A 230 8.07 -10.46 -12.78
N ARG A 231 9.04 -10.19 -13.69
CA ARG A 231 9.15 -8.89 -14.36
C ARG A 231 7.89 -8.53 -15.12
N ALA A 232 7.28 -9.49 -15.82
CA ALA A 232 6.02 -9.25 -16.54
C ALA A 232 4.88 -8.85 -15.60
N PHE A 233 4.75 -9.46 -14.43
CA PHE A 233 3.77 -9.02 -13.41
C PHE A 233 4.10 -7.64 -12.87
N MET A 234 5.37 -7.35 -12.57
CA MET A 234 5.78 -6.05 -12.06
C MET A 234 5.51 -4.93 -13.07
N MET A 235 5.65 -5.20 -14.37
CA MET A 235 5.37 -4.23 -15.43
C MET A 235 3.87 -3.95 -15.64
N VAL A 236 2.98 -4.79 -15.09
CA VAL A 236 1.55 -4.47 -15.05
C VAL A 236 1.35 -3.39 -14.00
N ASP A 237 1.03 -2.18 -14.45
CA ASP A 237 0.62 -1.08 -13.57
C ASP A 237 1.68 -0.69 -12.53
N PHE A 238 2.96 -0.75 -12.90
CA PHE A 238 4.11 -0.47 -12.02
C PHE A 238 4.07 0.94 -11.39
N TRP A 239 3.35 1.87 -12.02
CA TRP A 239 3.15 3.25 -11.54
C TRP A 239 2.09 3.37 -10.43
N ASN A 240 1.38 2.29 -10.10
CA ASN A 240 0.47 2.18 -8.96
C ASN A 240 1.00 1.10 -7.98
N PRO A 241 1.93 1.48 -7.08
CA PRO A 241 2.60 0.53 -6.18
C PRO A 241 1.66 -0.11 -5.16
N ILE A 242 0.60 0.60 -4.76
CA ILE A 242 -0.42 0.12 -3.84
C ILE A 242 -1.80 0.17 -4.51
N TYR A 243 -2.69 -0.73 -4.11
CA TYR A 243 -4.07 -0.82 -4.62
C TYR A 243 -4.17 -0.90 -6.16
N SER A 244 -3.20 -1.53 -6.81
CA SER A 244 -3.29 -1.84 -8.23
C SER A 244 -4.40 -2.85 -8.47
N TRP A 245 -5.57 -2.38 -8.89
CA TRP A 245 -6.66 -3.27 -9.30
C TRP A 245 -6.27 -4.11 -10.52
N ARG A 246 -5.35 -3.61 -11.35
CA ARG A 246 -4.86 -4.30 -12.55
C ARG A 246 -4.09 -5.56 -12.18
N ARG A 247 -3.14 -5.46 -11.23
CA ARG A 247 -2.45 -6.63 -10.68
C ARG A 247 -3.42 -7.49 -9.87
N GLY A 248 -4.33 -6.88 -9.12
CA GLY A 248 -5.29 -7.62 -8.31
C GLY A 248 -6.27 -8.48 -9.10
N VAL A 249 -6.74 -8.02 -10.27
CA VAL A 249 -7.53 -8.84 -11.19
C VAL A 249 -6.77 -10.09 -11.63
N LEU A 250 -5.46 -10.01 -11.80
CA LEU A 250 -4.67 -11.18 -12.22
C LEU A 250 -4.62 -12.30 -11.17
N MET A 251 -4.96 -12.01 -9.90
CA MET A 251 -5.09 -13.05 -8.87
C MET A 251 -6.10 -14.14 -9.24
N GLN A 252 -7.15 -13.83 -10.01
CA GLN A 252 -8.16 -14.82 -10.40
C GLN A 252 -7.61 -15.92 -11.32
N TYR A 253 -6.43 -15.72 -11.91
CA TYR A 253 -5.76 -16.70 -12.76
C TYR A 253 -4.67 -17.49 -12.02
N VAL A 254 -4.43 -17.20 -10.74
CA VAL A 254 -3.49 -17.97 -9.91
C VAL A 254 -4.20 -19.26 -9.47
N PRO A 255 -3.68 -20.45 -9.77
CA PRO A 255 -4.30 -21.68 -9.32
C PRO A 255 -4.13 -21.87 -7.80
N ALA A 256 -5.14 -22.46 -7.17
CA ALA A 256 -5.15 -22.74 -5.73
C ALA A 256 -4.03 -23.70 -5.27
N THR A 257 -3.56 -24.54 -6.19
CA THR A 257 -2.50 -25.53 -5.94
C THR A 257 -1.48 -25.53 -7.07
N THR A 258 -0.31 -26.09 -6.78
CA THR A 258 0.75 -26.34 -7.77
C THR A 258 1.47 -27.65 -7.44
N THR A 259 2.14 -28.22 -8.43
CA THR A 259 2.90 -29.46 -8.30
C THR A 259 4.37 -29.22 -8.63
N TYR A 260 5.27 -29.71 -7.76
CA TYR A 260 6.71 -29.75 -8.02
C TYR A 260 7.04 -30.90 -8.98
N ASP A 261 7.81 -30.63 -10.03
CA ASP A 261 8.23 -31.65 -11.01
C ASP A 261 9.30 -32.63 -10.51
N GLY A 262 9.76 -32.45 -9.25
CA GLY A 262 10.77 -33.29 -8.61
C GLY A 262 12.21 -32.92 -8.97
N ALA A 263 12.43 -31.90 -9.80
CA ALA A 263 13.78 -31.57 -10.28
C ALA A 263 14.09 -30.07 -10.31
N LYS A 264 13.20 -29.22 -10.81
CA LYS A 264 13.55 -27.84 -11.17
C LYS A 264 12.49 -26.80 -10.85
N LYS A 265 11.19 -27.12 -10.94
CA LYS A 265 10.16 -26.09 -10.82
C LYS A 265 8.77 -26.59 -10.44
N TYR A 266 7.97 -25.65 -9.96
CA TYR A 266 6.53 -25.78 -9.82
C TYR A 266 5.82 -25.49 -11.15
N ASP A 267 4.66 -26.13 -11.38
CA ASP A 267 3.81 -25.90 -12.56
C ASP A 267 2.94 -24.63 -12.47
N LEU A 268 3.00 -23.90 -11.34
CA LEU A 268 2.23 -22.69 -11.04
C LEU A 268 2.28 -21.67 -12.18
N GLU A 269 3.49 -21.31 -12.61
CA GLU A 269 3.74 -20.31 -13.65
C GLU A 269 3.05 -20.69 -14.96
N ALA A 270 3.26 -21.93 -15.42
CA ALA A 270 2.73 -22.39 -16.70
C ALA A 270 1.20 -22.41 -16.68
N SER A 271 0.61 -22.89 -15.58
CA SER A 271 -0.84 -22.92 -15.37
C SER A 271 -1.44 -21.52 -15.32
N CYS A 272 -0.82 -20.60 -14.59
CA CYS A 272 -1.28 -19.21 -14.51
C CYS A 272 -1.23 -18.51 -15.88
N ILE A 273 -0.11 -18.61 -16.60
CA ILE A 273 0.03 -18.02 -17.94
C ILE A 273 -0.99 -18.63 -18.91
N ALA A 274 -1.23 -19.94 -18.85
CA ALA A 274 -2.24 -20.59 -19.68
C ALA A 274 -3.66 -20.08 -19.37
N ALA A 275 -3.99 -19.88 -18.08
CA ALA A 275 -5.27 -19.32 -17.67
C ALA A 275 -5.44 -17.87 -18.16
N VAL A 276 -4.41 -17.02 -18.04
CA VAL A 276 -4.48 -15.64 -18.57
C VAL A 276 -4.64 -15.63 -20.09
N ARG A 277 -3.94 -16.50 -20.82
CA ARG A 277 -4.09 -16.62 -22.29
C ARG A 277 -5.48 -17.09 -22.72
N ALA A 278 -6.15 -17.90 -21.90
CA ALA A 278 -7.49 -18.40 -22.17
C ALA A 278 -8.60 -17.37 -21.85
N SER A 279 -8.28 -16.30 -21.11
CA SER A 279 -9.23 -15.23 -20.77
C SER A 279 -9.77 -14.53 -22.02
N HIS A 280 -11.06 -14.19 -22.02
CA HIS A 280 -11.64 -13.37 -23.09
C HIS A 280 -11.07 -11.94 -23.12
N TYR A 281 -10.48 -11.47 -22.01
CA TYR A 281 -9.80 -10.18 -21.95
C TYR A 281 -8.36 -10.20 -22.51
N ALA A 282 -7.80 -11.37 -22.82
CA ALA A 282 -6.41 -11.50 -23.28
C ALA A 282 -6.10 -10.71 -24.58
N SER A 283 -7.13 -10.39 -25.36
CA SER A 283 -7.01 -9.61 -26.60
C SER A 283 -7.42 -8.13 -26.47
N ASP A 284 -7.96 -7.72 -25.31
CA ASP A 284 -8.32 -6.33 -25.06
C ASP A 284 -7.07 -5.54 -24.63
N VAL A 285 -6.65 -4.61 -25.47
CA VAL A 285 -5.42 -3.81 -25.26
C VAL A 285 -5.40 -2.96 -24.00
N ASN A 286 -6.57 -2.75 -23.36
CA ASN A 286 -6.69 -1.99 -22.11
C ASN A 286 -6.77 -2.90 -20.87
N SER A 287 -6.76 -4.22 -21.05
CA SER A 287 -6.92 -5.20 -19.98
C SER A 287 -5.58 -5.53 -19.31
N PRO A 288 -5.56 -5.78 -17.98
CA PRO A 288 -4.37 -6.26 -17.30
C PRO A 288 -3.83 -7.57 -17.89
N GLU A 289 -4.72 -8.44 -18.40
CA GLU A 289 -4.34 -9.69 -19.05
C GLU A 289 -3.47 -9.45 -20.29
N TYR A 290 -3.90 -8.55 -21.18
CA TYR A 290 -3.13 -8.19 -22.36
C TYR A 290 -1.77 -7.58 -21.99
N HIS A 291 -1.75 -6.66 -21.02
CA HIS A 291 -0.51 -6.02 -20.57
C HIS A 291 0.48 -7.03 -19.96
N PHE A 292 0.01 -7.99 -19.17
CA PHE A 292 0.84 -9.07 -18.64
C PHE A 292 1.44 -9.92 -19.77
N LEU A 293 0.60 -10.40 -20.70
CA LEU A 293 1.04 -11.24 -21.81
C LEU A 293 2.02 -10.50 -22.73
N LYS A 294 1.77 -9.22 -23.02
CA LYS A 294 2.70 -8.38 -23.78
C LYS A 294 4.04 -8.22 -23.05
N SER A 295 4.01 -8.01 -21.73
CA SER A 295 5.22 -7.83 -20.92
C SER A 295 6.05 -9.12 -20.82
N LEU A 296 5.43 -10.30 -20.94
CA LEU A 296 6.17 -11.56 -21.06
C LEU A 296 7.02 -11.62 -22.33
N ASP A 297 6.60 -11.01 -23.44
CA ASP A 297 7.37 -11.04 -24.68
C ASP A 297 8.33 -9.85 -24.83
N GLU A 298 8.26 -8.90 -23.89
CA GLU A 298 9.07 -7.69 -23.87
C GLU A 298 10.44 -7.95 -23.24
N ASP A 299 11.49 -7.37 -23.82
CA ASP A 299 12.83 -7.45 -23.27
C ASP A 299 13.04 -6.46 -22.11
N THR A 300 13.96 -6.79 -21.21
CA THR A 300 14.27 -5.99 -20.03
C THR A 300 14.67 -4.55 -20.36
N SER A 301 15.31 -4.29 -21.51
CA SER A 301 15.74 -2.93 -21.88
C SER A 301 14.55 -2.04 -22.25
N THR A 302 13.56 -2.61 -22.95
CA THR A 302 12.29 -1.93 -23.25
C THR A 302 11.50 -1.67 -21.97
N GLN A 303 11.39 -2.65 -21.07
CA GLN A 303 10.75 -2.49 -19.75
C GLN A 303 11.39 -1.36 -18.93
N ARG A 304 12.73 -1.36 -18.84
CA ARG A 304 13.51 -0.30 -18.18
C ARG A 304 13.28 1.08 -18.79
N SER A 305 13.21 1.17 -20.12
CA SER A 305 12.95 2.43 -20.84
C SER A 305 11.56 2.98 -20.54
N ARG A 306 10.56 2.11 -20.40
CA ARG A 306 9.20 2.49 -20.00
C ARG A 306 9.16 3.08 -18.60
N ILE A 307 9.79 2.41 -17.62
CA ILE A 307 9.92 2.92 -16.25
C ILE A 307 10.61 4.28 -16.24
N TRP A 308 11.75 4.40 -16.93
CA TRP A 308 12.47 5.68 -17.04
C TRP A 308 11.60 6.81 -17.61
N ALA A 309 10.88 6.55 -18.70
CA ALA A 309 10.02 7.53 -19.34
C ALA A 309 8.90 8.00 -18.42
N TYR A 310 8.27 7.08 -17.66
CA TYR A 310 7.28 7.42 -16.66
C TYR A 310 7.87 8.29 -15.53
N LEU A 311 8.98 7.84 -14.92
CA LEU A 311 9.60 8.55 -13.78
C LEU A 311 10.08 9.94 -14.19
N SER A 312 10.60 10.09 -15.42
CA SER A 312 10.98 11.39 -15.99
C SER A 312 9.78 12.32 -16.13
N LYS A 313 8.63 11.85 -16.60
CA LYS A 313 7.42 12.68 -16.72
C LYS A 313 6.87 13.08 -15.35
N SER A 314 6.81 12.13 -14.42
CA SER A 314 6.37 12.36 -13.04
C SER A 314 7.25 13.39 -12.33
N SER A 315 8.58 13.30 -12.47
CA SER A 315 9.50 14.25 -11.86
C SER A 315 9.34 15.68 -12.40
N GLN A 316 9.07 15.83 -13.70
CA GLN A 316 8.80 17.15 -14.30
C GLN A 316 7.51 17.77 -13.76
N LYS A 317 6.46 16.96 -13.53
CA LYS A 317 5.20 17.45 -12.96
C LYS A 317 5.35 18.00 -11.55
N LEU A 318 6.18 17.37 -10.71
CA LEU A 318 6.47 17.85 -9.35
C LEU A 318 7.09 19.25 -9.32
N LYS A 319 7.64 19.74 -10.43
CA LYS A 319 8.21 21.09 -10.53
C LYS A 319 7.14 22.18 -10.65
N THR A 320 5.87 21.82 -10.77
CA THR A 320 4.75 22.76 -10.96
C THR A 320 3.73 22.63 -9.82
N SER A 321 3.02 23.72 -9.51
CA SER A 321 1.94 23.69 -8.51
C SER A 321 0.77 22.81 -8.93
N ASP A 322 0.39 22.84 -10.21
CA ASP A 322 -0.69 21.99 -10.74
C ASP A 322 -0.32 20.50 -10.66
N GLY A 323 0.91 20.15 -11.08
CA GLY A 323 1.39 18.76 -10.99
C GLY A 323 1.48 18.26 -9.55
N LEU A 324 1.96 19.07 -8.60
CA LEU A 324 1.92 18.71 -7.18
C LEU A 324 0.49 18.54 -6.66
N THR A 325 -0.44 19.39 -7.09
CA THR A 325 -1.85 19.25 -6.74
C THR A 325 -2.41 17.93 -7.28
N GLU A 326 -2.11 17.54 -8.51
CA GLU A 326 -2.49 16.23 -9.06
C GLU A 326 -1.94 15.06 -8.22
N HIS A 327 -0.65 15.08 -7.89
CA HIS A 327 -0.03 14.01 -7.09
C HIS A 327 -0.58 13.93 -5.66
N LEU A 328 -0.83 15.06 -5.00
CA LEU A 328 -1.45 15.08 -3.67
C LEU A 328 -2.93 14.67 -3.72
N THR A 329 -3.64 14.99 -4.81
CA THR A 329 -5.01 14.50 -5.04
C THR A 329 -5.02 12.98 -5.17
N LEU A 330 -4.07 12.40 -5.93
CA LEU A 330 -3.91 10.95 -6.03
C LEU A 330 -3.57 10.31 -4.68
N ALA A 331 -2.64 10.90 -3.91
CA ALA A 331 -2.30 10.42 -2.57
C ALA A 331 -3.53 10.42 -1.65
N GLU A 332 -4.33 11.49 -1.66
CA GLU A 332 -5.60 11.53 -0.93
C GLU A 332 -6.60 10.47 -1.40
N SER A 333 -6.71 10.23 -2.71
CA SER A 333 -7.55 9.15 -3.24
C SER A 333 -7.14 7.79 -2.67
N ARG A 334 -5.84 7.49 -2.63
CA ARG A 334 -5.31 6.23 -2.06
C ARG A 334 -5.60 6.15 -0.54
N LYS A 335 -5.40 7.25 0.19
CA LYS A 335 -5.79 7.35 1.62
C LYS A 335 -7.27 7.05 1.84
N ARG A 336 -8.16 7.50 0.95
CA ARG A 336 -9.60 7.21 1.05
C ARG A 336 -9.97 5.75 0.76
N LEU A 337 -9.14 5.00 0.03
CA LEU A 337 -9.30 3.54 -0.11
C LEU A 337 -8.87 2.81 1.17
N TYR A 338 -7.85 3.34 1.85
CA TYR A 338 -7.26 2.75 3.05
C TYR A 338 -8.03 3.04 4.34
N ARG A 339 -8.43 4.29 4.61
CA ARG A 339 -9.09 4.67 5.87
C ARG A 339 -10.31 3.82 6.25
N PRO A 340 -11.12 3.31 5.30
CA PRO A 340 -12.21 2.39 5.62
C PRO A 340 -11.78 1.04 6.21
N LEU A 341 -10.51 0.64 6.14
CA LEU A 341 -10.01 -0.65 6.62
C LEU A 341 -9.96 -0.69 8.17
N PRO A 342 -9.97 -1.88 8.80
CA PRO A 342 -10.09 -2.03 10.24
C PRO A 342 -8.71 -1.85 10.91
N LEU A 343 -8.16 -0.67 10.73
CA LEU A 343 -6.97 -0.21 11.44
C LEU A 343 -7.43 0.95 12.32
N ASP A 344 -6.93 0.99 13.56
CA ASP A 344 -7.20 2.08 14.51
C ASP A 344 -6.49 3.36 14.03
N GLU A 345 -6.96 3.91 12.92
CA GLU A 345 -6.55 5.21 12.44
C GLU A 345 -7.23 6.30 13.26
N PHE A 346 -6.43 7.28 13.68
CA PHE A 346 -6.92 8.49 14.31
C PHE A 346 -6.75 9.64 13.31
N GLY A 347 -7.57 10.70 13.43
CA GLY A 347 -7.52 11.83 12.49
C GLY A 347 -6.17 12.58 12.39
N TYR A 348 -5.22 12.25 13.27
CA TYR A 348 -3.85 12.74 13.27
C TYR A 348 -2.85 11.86 12.51
N THR A 349 -3.20 10.61 12.17
CA THR A 349 -2.29 9.65 11.55
C THR A 349 -2.02 9.99 10.08
N LEU A 350 -3.05 10.49 9.37
CA LEU A 350 -2.93 10.88 7.96
C LEU A 350 -3.70 12.18 7.68
N PRO A 351 -3.15 13.13 6.90
CA PRO A 351 -3.80 14.39 6.60
C PRO A 351 -4.98 14.17 5.67
N TYR A 352 -6.05 14.93 5.89
CA TYR A 352 -7.32 14.85 5.19
C TYR A 352 -7.51 16.06 4.29
N ALA A 353 -7.98 15.85 3.06
CA ALA A 353 -8.30 16.93 2.13
C ALA A 353 -9.77 17.34 2.24
N LEU A 354 -10.05 18.51 2.83
CA LEU A 354 -11.42 19.01 2.98
C LEU A 354 -12.05 19.54 1.68
N LYS A 355 -11.23 19.88 0.68
CA LYS A 355 -11.69 20.37 -0.63
C LYS A 355 -11.55 19.31 -1.73
N TYR A 356 -11.43 18.03 -1.36
CA TYR A 356 -11.44 16.93 -2.31
C TYR A 356 -12.86 16.72 -2.86
N ASP A 357 -13.04 16.91 -4.17
CA ASP A 357 -14.34 16.90 -4.83
C ASP A 357 -14.56 15.69 -5.73
N ARG A 358 -13.59 14.77 -5.80
CA ARG A 358 -13.68 13.59 -6.67
C ARG A 358 -14.63 12.55 -6.08
N LYS A 359 -15.43 11.97 -6.96
CA LYS A 359 -16.43 10.95 -6.62
C LYS A 359 -15.93 9.53 -6.86
N ARG A 360 -14.97 9.38 -7.78
CA ARG A 360 -14.34 8.11 -8.11
C ARG A 360 -12.91 8.08 -7.57
N PRO A 361 -12.42 6.91 -7.13
CA PRO A 361 -11.00 6.72 -6.89
C PRO A 361 -10.18 7.03 -8.14
N LEU A 362 -8.96 7.49 -7.91
CA LEU A 362 -7.99 7.86 -8.93
C LEU A 362 -6.86 6.84 -9.00
N GLU A 363 -6.28 6.71 -10.19
CA GLU A 363 -5.04 5.97 -10.46
C GLU A 363 -4.05 6.86 -11.21
N MET A 364 -2.76 6.56 -11.08
CA MET A 364 -1.73 7.07 -11.98
C MET A 364 -1.79 6.28 -13.29
N THR A 365 -1.25 6.85 -14.37
CA THR A 365 -1.03 6.22 -15.67
C THR A 365 0.46 6.16 -16.02
N GLU A 366 0.82 5.36 -17.03
CA GLU A 366 2.21 5.25 -17.52
C GLU A 366 2.80 6.57 -18.03
N ASP A 367 1.98 7.52 -18.45
CA ASP A 367 2.43 8.85 -18.88
C ASP A 367 2.57 9.85 -17.71
N GLY A 368 2.40 9.41 -16.46
CA GLY A 368 2.51 10.24 -15.27
C GLY A 368 1.29 11.16 -15.09
N THR A 369 0.14 10.82 -15.66
CA THR A 369 -1.12 11.56 -15.47
C THR A 369 -2.05 10.84 -14.51
N VAL A 370 -2.97 11.59 -13.90
CA VAL A 370 -3.93 11.05 -12.94
C VAL A 370 -5.29 10.95 -13.63
N GLN A 371 -5.91 9.78 -13.56
CA GLN A 371 -7.24 9.52 -14.11
C GLN A 371 -8.15 8.84 -13.10
N GLU A 372 -9.46 8.84 -13.38
CA GLU A 372 -10.41 8.04 -12.60
C GLU A 372 -10.25 6.56 -12.93
N ILE A 373 -10.34 5.70 -11.92
CA ILE A 373 -10.30 4.24 -12.10
C ILE A 373 -11.51 3.81 -12.96
N PRO A 374 -11.30 3.00 -14.02
CA PRO A 374 -12.39 2.52 -14.89
C PRO A 374 -13.36 1.59 -14.15
N ASP A 375 -14.54 1.35 -14.73
CA ASP A 375 -15.62 0.62 -14.05
C ASP A 375 -15.20 -0.79 -13.58
N ARG A 376 -14.43 -1.54 -14.38
CA ARG A 376 -13.92 -2.86 -13.99
C ARG A 376 -13.05 -2.78 -12.73
N GLY A 377 -12.11 -1.84 -12.68
CA GLY A 377 -11.26 -1.61 -11.51
C GLY A 377 -12.05 -1.13 -10.29
N LEU A 378 -13.06 -0.29 -10.51
CA LEU A 378 -13.96 0.15 -9.45
C LEU A 378 -14.71 -1.05 -8.85
N ASN A 379 -15.24 -1.94 -9.67
CA ASN A 379 -15.96 -3.13 -9.24
C ASN A 379 -15.06 -4.06 -8.43
N PHE A 380 -13.84 -4.30 -8.92
CA PHE A 380 -12.83 -5.09 -8.21
C PHE A 380 -12.51 -4.49 -6.83
N LEU A 381 -12.20 -3.19 -6.76
CA LEU A 381 -11.86 -2.56 -5.48
C LEU A 381 -13.04 -2.55 -4.51
N GLN A 382 -14.28 -2.36 -4.99
CA GLN A 382 -15.47 -2.45 -4.12
C GLN A 382 -15.64 -3.85 -3.56
N SER A 383 -15.55 -4.87 -4.41
CA SER A 383 -15.75 -6.26 -3.98
C SER A 383 -14.68 -6.67 -2.97
N TRP A 384 -13.42 -6.29 -3.21
CA TRP A 384 -12.28 -6.65 -2.39
C TRP A 384 -12.18 -5.83 -1.09
N LEU A 385 -12.28 -4.49 -1.13
CA LEU A 385 -12.14 -3.68 0.10
C LEU A 385 -13.23 -3.98 1.13
N VAL A 386 -14.43 -4.37 0.68
CA VAL A 386 -15.50 -4.83 1.58
C VAL A 386 -15.10 -6.10 2.33
N THR A 387 -14.36 -7.02 1.70
CA THR A 387 -13.92 -8.25 2.37
C THR A 387 -12.76 -8.01 3.32
N LEU A 388 -12.02 -6.92 3.18
CA LEU A 388 -10.94 -6.54 4.09
C LEU A 388 -11.43 -5.80 5.35
N ALA A 389 -12.63 -5.23 5.31
CA ALA A 389 -13.18 -4.40 6.39
C ALA A 389 -13.86 -5.19 7.53
N GLY A 390 -13.86 -6.53 7.49
CA GLY A 390 -14.50 -7.39 8.48
C GLY A 390 -13.54 -8.01 9.50
N TYR A 391 -14.10 -8.60 10.57
CA TYR A 391 -13.36 -9.29 11.64
C TYR A 391 -12.46 -10.44 11.15
N ASP A 392 -12.81 -11.04 10.01
CA ASP A 392 -12.01 -12.05 9.33
C ASP A 392 -11.75 -11.59 7.89
N PRO A 393 -10.72 -10.75 7.67
CA PRO A 393 -10.47 -10.13 6.38
C PRO A 393 -10.11 -11.20 5.34
N ARG A 394 -10.89 -11.27 4.26
CA ARG A 394 -10.54 -12.15 3.13
C ARG A 394 -9.56 -11.43 2.22
N ILE A 395 -8.30 -11.79 2.36
CA ILE A 395 -7.17 -11.23 1.60
C ILE A 395 -7.33 -11.54 0.10
N LEU A 396 -7.76 -12.76 -0.24
CA LEU A 396 -7.90 -13.16 -1.64
C LEU A 396 -9.20 -12.61 -2.24
N PRO A 397 -9.14 -11.91 -3.38
CA PRO A 397 -10.34 -11.45 -4.07
C PRO A 397 -11.14 -12.64 -4.60
N THR A 398 -12.46 -12.44 -4.74
CA THR A 398 -13.33 -13.41 -5.44
C THR A 398 -13.19 -13.20 -6.94
N SER A 399 -13.25 -14.28 -7.73
CA SER A 399 -13.22 -14.20 -9.20
C SER A 399 -14.37 -13.32 -9.71
N GLU A 400 -14.13 -12.58 -10.79
CA GLU A 400 -15.15 -11.75 -11.43
C GLU A 400 -16.35 -12.59 -11.92
N ASP A 401 -16.12 -13.85 -12.30
CA ASP A 401 -17.16 -14.78 -12.75
C ASP A 401 -18.05 -15.28 -11.59
N ASP A 402 -17.52 -15.25 -10.37
CA ASP A 402 -18.18 -15.75 -9.16
C ASP A 402 -18.86 -14.64 -8.34
N ASP A 403 -18.67 -13.35 -8.69
CA ASP A 403 -19.30 -12.24 -7.96
C ASP A 403 -20.74 -11.98 -8.45
N PRO A 404 -21.78 -12.32 -7.67
CA PRO A 404 -23.17 -12.09 -8.05
C PRO A 404 -23.53 -10.60 -8.17
N ARG A 405 -22.66 -9.68 -7.71
CA ARG A 405 -22.83 -8.23 -7.80
C ARG A 405 -22.34 -7.64 -9.12
N GLY A 406 -21.70 -8.43 -9.99
CA GLY A 406 -21.08 -7.99 -11.25
C GLY A 406 -22.04 -7.45 -12.34
N ARG A 407 -23.33 -7.20 -12.06
CA ARG A 407 -24.32 -6.80 -13.07
C ARG A 407 -24.94 -5.41 -12.92
N GLU A 408 -24.77 -4.69 -11.81
CA GLU A 408 -25.24 -3.29 -11.73
C GLU A 408 -24.55 -2.54 -10.58
N VAL A 409 -23.80 -1.47 -10.90
CA VAL A 409 -23.06 -0.69 -9.90
C VAL A 409 -23.69 0.69 -9.75
N LYS A 410 -24.08 1.03 -8.51
CA LYS A 410 -24.45 2.40 -8.15
C LYS A 410 -23.22 3.12 -7.60
N VAL A 411 -22.74 4.13 -8.33
CA VAL A 411 -21.64 5.06 -7.98
C VAL A 411 -21.80 5.69 -6.57
N GLU A 412 -22.99 5.60 -5.98
CA GLU A 412 -23.34 6.15 -4.67
C GLU A 412 -22.49 5.64 -3.49
N ALA A 413 -21.93 4.42 -3.53
CA ALA A 413 -21.17 3.87 -2.39
C ALA A 413 -19.88 4.65 -2.10
N PHE A 414 -19.10 4.98 -3.15
CA PHE A 414 -17.89 5.79 -3.01
C PHE A 414 -18.17 7.28 -2.87
N ALA A 415 -19.20 7.80 -3.56
CA ALA A 415 -19.61 9.19 -3.39
C ALA A 415 -20.03 9.50 -1.95
N LYS A 416 -20.65 8.53 -1.25
CA LYS A 416 -20.97 8.64 0.17
C LYS A 416 -19.72 8.66 1.06
N MET A 417 -18.59 8.10 0.65
CA MET A 417 -17.32 8.19 1.38
C MET A 417 -16.52 9.46 1.06
N SER A 418 -16.81 10.14 -0.06
CA SER A 418 -15.94 11.23 -0.55
C SER A 418 -16.32 12.63 -0.08
N SER A 419 -17.58 12.93 0.23
CA SER A 419 -18.02 14.29 0.52
C SER A 419 -18.08 14.64 2.01
N ALA A 420 -17.30 15.63 2.45
CA ALA A 420 -17.55 16.32 3.71
C ALA A 420 -18.76 17.25 3.56
N GLN A 421 -19.67 17.25 4.53
CA GLN A 421 -20.78 18.21 4.55
C GLN A 421 -20.38 19.41 5.40
N THR A 422 -20.15 20.56 4.75
CA THR A 422 -19.83 21.82 5.45
C THR A 422 -21.10 22.61 5.72
N THR A 423 -21.55 22.66 6.96
CA THR A 423 -22.57 23.62 7.38
C THR A 423 -21.92 25.00 7.51
N ARG A 424 -22.04 25.84 6.47
CA ARG A 424 -21.63 27.27 6.36
C ARG A 424 -20.58 27.76 7.40
N LEU A 425 -19.31 27.73 7.01
CA LEU A 425 -18.24 28.56 7.58
C LEU A 425 -18.53 30.04 7.29
N ALA A 426 -19.19 30.73 8.21
CA ALA A 426 -19.34 32.19 8.17
C ALA A 426 -18.31 32.84 9.11
N ARG A 427 -17.26 33.40 8.52
CA ARG A 427 -16.36 34.43 9.07
C ARG A 427 -15.98 34.28 10.56
N ALA A 428 -14.82 33.69 10.83
CA ALA A 428 -14.04 33.98 12.04
C ALA A 428 -12.75 34.71 11.65
N GLY A 429 -12.60 35.94 12.15
CA GLY A 429 -11.45 36.80 11.89
C GLY A 429 -10.20 36.36 12.66
N ARG A 430 -9.04 36.79 12.13
CA ARG A 430 -7.70 36.85 12.73
C ARG A 430 -7.59 36.28 14.15
N CYS A 431 -6.89 35.15 14.30
CA CYS A 431 -6.36 34.69 15.58
C CYS A 431 -5.43 35.76 16.20
N PRO A 432 -5.53 36.05 17.51
CA PRO A 432 -4.53 36.87 18.19
C PRO A 432 -3.29 36.03 18.50
N ALA A 433 -2.12 36.65 18.30
CA ALA A 433 -0.82 36.08 18.64
C ALA A 433 -0.74 35.72 20.13
N PHE A 434 -0.27 34.49 20.40
CA PHE A 434 0.10 34.02 21.74
C PHE A 434 1.22 34.92 22.30
N LYS A 435 0.92 35.74 23.31
CA LYS A 435 1.95 36.39 24.14
C LYS A 435 2.30 35.48 25.31
N GLY A 436 3.59 35.13 25.40
CA GLY A 436 4.17 34.36 26.50
C GLY A 436 3.91 35.02 27.85
N ARG A 437 3.60 34.19 28.85
CA ARG A 437 3.43 34.60 30.23
C ARG A 437 4.80 34.64 30.89
N GLU A 438 5.28 35.85 31.20
CA GLU A 438 6.44 36.06 32.07
C GLU A 438 6.16 35.50 33.46
N THR A 439 7.10 34.70 33.96
CA THR A 439 7.22 34.29 35.35
C THR A 439 7.55 35.50 36.23
N ARG A 440 6.78 35.71 37.30
CA ARG A 440 7.21 36.58 38.42
C ARG A 440 7.68 35.70 39.57
N SER A 441 8.93 35.99 39.96
CA SER A 441 9.61 35.83 41.26
C SER A 441 8.92 35.06 42.37
#